data_AF-A0A520K3C1-F1
#
_entry.id   AF-A0A520K3C1-F1
#
_cell.length_a   1.000
_cell.length_b   1.000
_cell.length_c   1.000
_cell.angle_alpha   90.00
_cell.angle_beta   90.00
_cell.angle_gamma   90.00
#
_symmetry.space_group_name_H-M   'P 1'
#
loop_
_entity.id
_entity.type
_entity.pdbx_description
1 polymer ?
#
loop_
_entity_poly.entity_id
_entity_poly.type
_entity_poly.pdbx_seq_one_letter_code
_entity_poly.pdbx_strand_id
1 'polypeptide(L)'
;MATENKERDKKREEYEEGLKKTLTPSLFGVLAGVISFFVVPNPASEDGLLIAILMILVQKFVYPFMHTSIKGAKDWIYISAITSLCWFIAFSLLLNLH
;
A
#
# COMPACT_ATOMS: atom_id res chain seq x y z
N MET A 1 34.64 13.52 9.16
CA MET A 1 33.49 14.43 9.43
C MET A 1 32.62 14.69 8.20
N ALA A 2 33.12 15.25 7.08
CA ALA A 2 32.27 15.52 5.90
C ALA A 2 31.75 14.26 5.18
N THR A 3 32.54 13.19 5.15
CA THR A 3 32.19 11.89 4.55
C THR A 3 31.17 11.11 5.38
N GLU A 4 31.31 11.07 6.71
CA GLU A 4 30.32 10.47 7.61
C GLU A 4 28.96 11.16 7.54
N ASN A 5 28.92 12.49 7.40
CA ASN A 5 27.64 13.19 7.33
C ASN A 5 26.87 12.81 6.04
N LYS A 6 27.57 12.77 4.90
CA LYS A 6 27.01 12.30 3.61
C LYS A 6 26.52 10.85 3.65
N GLU A 7 27.20 9.96 4.36
CA GLU A 7 26.74 8.57 4.51
C GLU A 7 25.49 8.45 5.39
N ARG A 8 25.40 9.26 6.46
CA ARG A 8 24.19 9.30 7.31
C ARG A 8 22.99 9.88 6.57
N ASP A 9 23.20 10.91 5.76
CA ASP A 9 22.15 11.55 4.96
C ASP A 9 21.60 10.59 3.90
N LYS A 10 22.48 9.88 3.17
CA LYS A 10 22.05 8.81 2.23
C LYS A 10 21.26 7.69 2.90
N LYS A 11 21.69 7.22 4.08
CA LYS A 11 20.96 6.19 4.83
C LYS A 11 19.57 6.66 5.26
N ARG A 12 19.41 7.95 5.62
CA ARG A 12 18.10 8.52 5.95
C ARG A 12 17.18 8.57 4.73
N GLU A 13 17.69 9.02 3.59
CA GLU A 13 16.92 9.06 2.35
C GLU A 13 16.42 7.66 1.94
N GLU A 14 17.30 6.65 2.00
CA GLU A 14 16.92 5.25 1.72
C GLU A 14 15.86 4.72 2.70
N TYR A 15 15.98 5.08 3.99
CA TYR A 15 15.01 4.68 5.01
C TYR A 15 13.65 5.36 4.81
N GLU A 16 13.64 6.64 4.48
CA GLU A 16 12.43 7.41 4.18
C GLU A 16 11.74 6.91 2.91
N GLU A 17 12.50 6.58 1.86
CA GLU A 17 11.95 5.95 0.65
C GLU A 17 11.34 4.59 0.97
N GLY A 18 12.04 3.75 1.74
CA GLY A 18 11.53 2.46 2.19
C GLY A 18 10.24 2.59 2.99
N LEU A 19 10.18 3.57 3.90
CA LEU A 19 9.00 3.84 4.70
C LEU A 19 7.83 4.28 3.82
N LYS A 20 8.04 5.20 2.87
CA LYS A 20 6.99 5.64 1.92
C LYS A 20 6.47 4.48 1.08
N LYS A 21 7.35 3.56 0.67
CA LYS A 21 7.00 2.36 -0.10
C LYS A 21 6.18 1.33 0.68
N THR A 22 6.18 1.38 2.01
CA THR A 22 5.38 0.50 2.87
C THR A 22 4.14 1.19 3.43
N LEU A 23 4.27 2.45 3.85
CA LEU A 23 3.20 3.22 4.48
C LEU A 23 2.07 3.54 3.48
N THR A 24 2.43 3.98 2.27
CA THR A 24 1.46 4.29 1.22
C THR A 24 0.58 3.08 0.89
N PRO A 25 1.13 1.91 0.49
CA PRO A 25 0.27 0.78 0.16
C PRO A 25 -0.53 0.27 1.35
N SER A 26 0.03 0.34 2.56
CA SER A 26 -0.68 -0.06 3.76
C SER A 26 -1.92 0.81 4.04
N LEU A 27 -1.80 2.14 3.96
CA LEU A 27 -2.92 3.07 4.13
C LEU A 27 -4.02 2.83 3.09
N PHE A 28 -3.63 2.69 1.82
CA PHE A 28 -4.58 2.40 0.74
C PHE A 28 -5.22 1.02 0.87
N GLY A 29 -4.49 0.02 1.39
CA GLY A 29 -5.03 -1.31 1.67
C GLY A 29 -6.11 -1.25 2.76
N VAL A 30 -5.85 -0.54 3.86
CA VAL A 30 -6.86 -0.34 4.92
C VAL A 30 -8.09 0.39 4.37
N LEU A 31 -7.90 1.47 3.61
CA LEU A 31 -9.00 2.19 2.96
C LEU A 31 -9.80 1.28 2.02
N ALA A 32 -9.13 0.48 1.19
CA ALA A 32 -9.79 -0.49 0.33
C ALA A 32 -10.60 -1.50 1.14
N GLY A 33 -10.09 -1.97 2.29
CA GLY A 33 -10.77 -2.95 3.14
C GLY A 33 -12.05 -2.37 3.75
N VAL A 34 -11.98 -1.13 4.24
CA VAL A 34 -13.14 -0.38 4.74
C VAL A 34 -14.16 -0.16 3.63
N ILE A 35 -13.73 0.31 2.46
CA ILE A 35 -14.62 0.53 1.30
C ILE A 35 -15.27 -0.79 0.87
N SER A 36 -14.51 -1.89 0.84
CA SER A 36 -15.04 -3.21 0.50
C SER A 36 -16.14 -3.64 1.46
N PHE A 37 -15.96 -3.41 2.76
CA PHE A 37 -16.99 -3.73 3.76
C PHE A 37 -18.31 -2.98 3.54
N PHE A 38 -18.26 -1.71 3.13
CA PHE A 38 -19.47 -0.92 2.91
C PHE A 38 -20.11 -1.12 1.54
N VAL A 39 -19.30 -1.38 0.51
CA VAL A 39 -19.75 -1.46 -0.88
C VAL A 39 -20.17 -2.88 -1.27
N VAL A 40 -19.58 -3.90 -0.63
CA VAL A 40 -19.84 -5.30 -0.97
C VAL A 40 -21.00 -5.83 -0.10
N PRO A 41 -22.20 -6.04 -0.66
CA PRO A 41 -23.36 -6.51 0.12
C PRO A 41 -23.24 -7.98 0.53
N ASN A 42 -22.45 -8.77 -0.19
CA ASN A 42 -22.21 -10.18 0.13
C ASN A 42 -20.71 -10.42 0.34
N PRO A 43 -20.23 -10.66 1.58
CA PRO A 43 -18.81 -10.81 1.86
C PRO A 43 -18.16 -12.06 1.22
N ALA A 44 -18.96 -13.02 0.76
CA ALA A 44 -18.47 -14.19 0.03
C ALA A 44 -18.28 -13.92 -1.48
N SER A 45 -18.63 -12.72 -1.97
CA SER A 45 -18.42 -12.34 -3.37
C SER A 45 -16.97 -11.92 -3.63
N GLU A 46 -16.53 -12.10 -4.86
CA GLU A 46 -15.20 -11.68 -5.33
C GLU A 46 -15.11 -10.14 -5.50
N ASP A 47 -16.21 -9.42 -5.26
CA ASP A 47 -16.31 -7.96 -5.46
C ASP A 47 -15.34 -7.18 -4.56
N GLY A 48 -15.06 -7.69 -3.34
CA GLY A 48 -14.06 -7.10 -2.47
C GLY A 48 -12.65 -7.16 -3.07
N LEU A 49 -12.31 -8.26 -3.74
CA LEU A 49 -11.02 -8.42 -4.40
C LEU A 49 -10.89 -7.46 -5.58
N LEU A 50 -11.97 -7.22 -6.33
CA LEU A 50 -12.01 -6.22 -7.41
C LEU A 50 -11.71 -4.81 -6.88
N ILE A 51 -12.26 -4.45 -5.72
CA ILE A 51 -11.98 -3.15 -5.07
C ILE A 51 -10.50 -3.06 -4.68
N ALA A 52 -9.91 -4.12 -4.13
CA ALA A 52 -8.49 -4.14 -3.79
C ALA A 52 -7.60 -3.95 -5.03
N ILE A 53 -7.89 -4.68 -6.12
CA ILE A 53 -7.17 -4.55 -7.39
C ILE A 53 -7.33 -3.15 -7.97
N LEU A 54 -8.54 -2.59 -7.96
CA LEU A 54 -8.79 -1.23 -8.42
C LEU A 54 -7.98 -0.21 -7.61
N MET A 55 -7.91 -0.38 -6.29
CA MET A 55 -7.15 0.51 -5.43
C MET A 55 -5.65 0.43 -5.69
N ILE A 56 -5.12 -0.77 -5.96
CA ILE A 56 -3.73 -0.97 -6.41
C ILE A 56 -3.46 -0.26 -7.75
N LEU A 57 -4.41 -0.28 -8.68
CA LEU A 57 -4.29 0.47 -9.94
C LEU A 57 -4.32 1.98 -9.72
N VAL A 58 -5.15 2.48 -8.79
CA VAL A 58 -5.18 3.90 -8.41
C VAL A 58 -3.85 4.34 -7.83
N GLN A 59 -3.18 3.50 -7.02
CA GLN A 59 -1.86 3.81 -6.50
C GLN A 59 -0.83 4.08 -7.60
N LYS A 60 -0.97 3.48 -8.80
CA LYS A 60 -0.12 3.78 -9.97
C LYS A 60 -0.09 5.27 -10.32
N PHE A 61 -1.18 5.98 -10.06
CA PHE A 61 -1.28 7.42 -10.29
C PHE A 61 -0.78 8.25 -9.09
N VAL A 62 -0.82 7.69 -7.88
CA VAL A 62 -0.40 8.36 -6.64
C VAL A 62 1.13 8.36 -6.49
N TYR A 63 1.81 7.28 -6.86
CA TYR A 63 3.27 7.19 -6.72
C TYR A 63 4.08 8.21 -7.54
N PRO A 64 3.72 8.52 -8.81
CA PRO A 64 4.34 9.61 -9.56
C PRO A 64 4.21 10.96 -8.86
N PHE A 65 3.06 11.21 -8.20
CA PHE A 65 2.80 12.46 -7.48
C PHE A 65 3.69 12.61 -6.23
N MET A 66 4.08 11.50 -5.60
CA MET A 66 4.96 11.52 -4.42
C MET A 66 6.46 11.60 -4.74
N HIS A 67 6.83 11.70 -6.02
CA HIS A 67 8.22 11.61 -6.49
C HIS A 67 8.98 10.38 -5.96
N THR A 68 8.26 9.29 -5.68
CA THR A 68 8.86 8.05 -5.16
C THR A 68 9.42 7.22 -6.32
N SER A 69 10.71 6.89 -6.27
CA SER A 69 11.36 6.02 -7.26
C SER A 69 10.86 4.58 -7.14
N ILE A 70 9.78 4.22 -7.84
CA ILE A 70 9.32 2.82 -8.01
C ILE A 70 10.28 2.15 -9.01
N LYS A 71 11.19 1.31 -8.52
CA LYS A 71 12.22 0.64 -9.34
C LYS A 71 11.65 -0.66 -9.90
N GLY A 72 10.85 -0.54 -10.96
CA GLY A 72 10.40 -1.66 -11.81
C GLY A 72 9.35 -2.59 -11.20
N ALA A 73 9.22 -3.79 -11.78
CA ALA A 73 8.17 -4.76 -11.45
C ALA A 73 8.27 -5.32 -10.01
N LYS A 74 9.48 -5.40 -9.45
CA LYS A 74 9.71 -5.92 -8.10
C LYS A 74 9.04 -5.04 -7.03
N ASP A 75 9.21 -3.73 -7.11
CA ASP A 75 8.57 -2.77 -6.20
C ASP A 75 7.04 -2.81 -6.37
N TRP A 76 6.57 -3.00 -7.60
CA TRP A 76 5.14 -3.17 -7.91
C TRP A 76 4.52 -4.40 -7.25
N ILE A 77 5.21 -5.55 -7.32
CA ILE A 77 4.78 -6.77 -6.64
C ILE A 77 4.73 -6.53 -5.13
N TYR A 78 5.74 -5.87 -4.56
CA TYR A 78 5.78 -5.54 -3.13
C TYR A 78 4.59 -4.67 -2.69
N ILE A 79 4.32 -3.61 -3.43
CA ILE A 79 3.20 -2.68 -3.19
C ILE A 79 1.86 -3.40 -3.29
N SER A 80 1.65 -4.19 -4.34
CA SER A 80 0.42 -4.95 -4.53
C SER A 80 0.22 -5.98 -3.42
N ALA A 81 1.28 -6.68 -3.00
CA ALA A 81 1.24 -7.64 -1.91
C ALA A 81 0.88 -6.99 -0.58
N ILE A 82 1.53 -5.87 -0.21
CA ILE A 82 1.21 -5.14 1.02
C ILE A 82 -0.24 -4.64 0.99
N THR A 83 -0.66 -4.05 -0.12
CA THR A 83 -2.01 -3.50 -0.26
C THR A 83 -3.06 -4.60 -0.12
N SER A 84 -2.87 -5.73 -0.80
CA SER A 84 -3.77 -6.89 -0.71
C SER A 84 -3.79 -7.49 0.69
N LEU A 85 -2.64 -7.61 1.36
CA LEU A 85 -2.57 -8.10 2.74
C LEU A 85 -3.30 -7.16 3.72
N CYS A 86 -3.04 -5.85 3.64
CA CYS A 86 -3.70 -4.87 4.49
C CYS A 86 -5.21 -4.79 4.21
N TRP A 87 -5.62 -4.85 2.95
CA TRP A 87 -7.02 -4.95 2.54
C TRP A 87 -7.69 -6.18 3.16
N PHE A 88 -7.08 -7.35 3.00
CA PHE A 88 -7.64 -8.60 3.49
C PHE A 88 -7.77 -8.62 5.02
N ILE A 89 -6.74 -8.15 5.73
CA ILE A 89 -6.77 -8.02 7.18
C ILE A 89 -7.87 -7.05 7.63
N ALA A 90 -7.93 -5.85 7.05
CA ALA A 90 -8.91 -4.84 7.42
C ALA A 90 -10.34 -5.30 7.14
N PHE A 91 -10.59 -5.86 5.96
CA PHE A 91 -11.89 -6.41 5.57
C PHE A 91 -12.33 -7.55 6.50
N SER A 92 -11.43 -8.50 6.79
CA SER A 92 -11.72 -9.63 7.69
C SER A 92 -11.99 -9.16 9.13
N LEU A 93 -11.23 -8.18 9.63
CA LEU A 93 -11.45 -7.58 10.94
C LEU A 93 -12.84 -6.93 11.04
N LEU A 94 -13.23 -6.16 10.02
CA LEU A 94 -14.55 -5.51 9.98
C LEU A 94 -15.69 -6.52 9.93
N LEU A 95 -15.53 -7.60 9.17
CA LEU A 95 -16.49 -8.70 9.12
C LEU A 95 -16.58 -9.51 10.41
N ASN A 96 -15.51 -9.54 11.22
CA ASN A 96 -15.51 -10.26 12.50
C ASN A 96 -16.04 -9.39 13.66
N LEU A 97 -15.93 -8.07 13.54
CA LEU A 97 -16.41 -7.12 14.55
C LEU A 97 -17.92 -6.85 14.44
N HIS A 98 -18.51 -7.10 13.27
CA HIS A 98 -19.95 -6.98 13.01
C HIS A 98 -20.61 -8.36 13.04
#